data_AF-A0AAV0PJB4-F1
#
_entry.id   AF-A0AAV0PJB4-F1
#
_cell.length_a   1.000
_cell.length_b   1.000
_cell.length_c   1.000
_cell.angle_alpha   90.00
_cell.angle_beta   90.00
_cell.angle_gamma   90.00
#
_symmetry.space_group_name_H-M   'P 1'
#
loop_
_entity.id
_entity.type
_entity.pdbx_description
1 polymer ?
#
loop_
_entity_poly.entity_id
_entity_poly.type
_entity_poly.pdbx_seq_one_letter_code
_entity_poly.pdbx_strand_id
1 'polypeptide(L)' 'DHLGEVVFVELPEVGAAVSQGGSFANIESVKATSDVNSPVSGEVVEVNDKLGEAPGLVCKQCINNLI' A
#
# COMPACT_ATOMS: atom_id res chain seq x y z
N ASP A 1 0.28 17.58 -2.25
CA ASP A 1 -0.07 16.97 -3.55
C ASP A 1 1.15 16.39 -4.27
N HIS A 2 1.47 15.10 -4.10
CA HIS A 2 2.64 14.52 -4.83
C HIS A 2 2.43 13.13 -5.42
N LEU A 3 1.33 12.43 -5.10
CA LEU A 3 0.95 11.26 -5.88
C LEU A 3 0.02 11.78 -6.96
N GLY A 4 0.50 11.81 -8.20
CA GLY A 4 -0.37 11.91 -9.36
C GLY A 4 -1.30 10.68 -9.38
N GLU A 5 -2.22 10.62 -10.33
CA GLU A 5 -3.13 9.49 -10.49
C GLU A 5 -2.40 8.15 -10.27
N VAL A 6 -2.84 7.43 -9.23
CA VAL A 6 -2.31 6.11 -8.88
C VAL A 6 -2.81 5.14 -9.93
N VAL A 7 -1.88 4.47 -10.60
CA VAL A 7 -2.19 3.55 -11.71
C VAL A 7 -2.01 2.11 -11.29
N PHE A 8 -1.21 1.85 -10.26
CA PHE A 8 -0.92 0.51 -9.80
C PHE A 8 -0.59 0.48 -8.31
N VAL A 9 -1.03 -0.59 -7.64
CA VAL A 9 -0.75 -0.87 -6.23
C VAL A 9 -0.35 -2.34 -6.11
N GLU A 10 0.85 -2.59 -5.60
CA GLU A 10 1.32 -3.92 -5.24
C GLU A 10 1.08 -4.12 -3.74
N LEU A 11 0.13 -5.00 -3.42
CA LEU A 11 -0.18 -5.39 -2.05
C LEU A 11 0.56 -6.68 -1.67
N PRO A 12 0.95 -6.85 -0.40
CA PRO A 12 1.51 -8.12 0.06
C PRO A 12 0.45 -9.22 0.05
N GLU A 13 0.88 -10.48 0.11
CA GLU A 13 -0.04 -11.59 0.34
C GLU A 13 -0.50 -11.65 1.81
N VAL A 14 -1.74 -12.10 2.02
CA VAL A 14 -2.22 -12.46 3.37
C VAL A 14 -1.36 -13.62 3.90
N GLY A 15 -0.86 -13.47 5.12
CA GLY A 15 0.11 -14.36 5.75
C GLY A 15 1.57 -13.92 5.57
N ALA A 16 1.84 -12.85 4.81
CA ALA A 16 3.18 -12.32 4.68
C ALA A 16 3.66 -11.67 5.99
N ALA A 17 4.91 -11.95 6.38
CA ALA A 17 5.54 -11.30 7.51
C ALA A 17 6.03 -9.90 7.11
N VAL A 18 5.63 -8.88 7.87
CA VAL A 18 6.06 -7.49 7.70
C VAL A 18 6.88 -7.05 8.90
N SER A 19 7.85 -6.16 8.66
CA SER A 19 8.69 -5.59 9.71
C SER A 19 8.45 -4.08 9.80
N GLN A 20 8.41 -3.55 11.02
CA GLN A 20 8.32 -2.11 11.26
C GLN A 20 9.42 -1.36 10.51
N GLY A 21 9.03 -0.35 9.74
CA GLY A 21 9.90 0.44 8.88
C GLY A 21 10.34 -0.25 7.59
N GLY A 22 9.99 -1.54 7.39
CA GLY A 22 10.24 -2.27 6.17
C GLY A 22 9.15 -2.01 5.12
N SER A 23 9.54 -1.95 3.86
CA SER A 23 8.59 -1.86 2.74
C SER A 23 7.75 -3.13 2.66
N PHE A 24 6.43 -2.98 2.59
CA PHE A 24 5.49 -4.10 2.47
C PHE A 24 4.57 -3.99 1.25
N ALA A 25 4.45 -2.80 0.67
CA ALA A 25 3.64 -2.55 -0.51
C ALA A 25 4.30 -1.45 -1.34
N ASN A 26 4.02 -1.42 -2.64
CA ASN A 26 4.50 -0.39 -3.54
C ASN A 26 3.33 0.26 -4.28
N ILE A 27 3.34 1.59 -4.35
CA ILE A 27 2.32 2.37 -5.04
C ILE A 27 2.99 3.09 -6.19
N GLU A 28 2.51 2.82 -7.40
CA GLU A 28 2.99 3.48 -8.60
C GLU A 28 1.93 4.44 -9.15
N SER A 29 2.35 5.68 -9.36
CA SER A 29 1.58 6.71 -10.03
C SER A 29 2.26 7.08 -11.33
N VAL A 30 1.52 7.73 -12.23
CA VAL A 30 2.05 8.23 -13.53
C VAL A 30 3.29 9.12 -13.36
N LYS A 31 3.48 9.73 -12.19
CA LYS A 31 4.53 10.71 -11.91
C LYS A 31 5.63 10.23 -10.97
N ALA A 32 5.36 9.22 -10.15
CA ALA A 32 6.27 8.77 -9.11
C ALA A 32 5.90 7.37 -8.60
N THR A 33 6.92 6.62 -8.21
CA THR A 33 6.81 5.39 -7.45
C THR A 33 7.02 5.71 -5.97
N SER A 34 6.29 5.07 -5.07
CA SER A 34 6.40 5.29 -3.63
C SER A 34 6.20 4.00 -2.85
N ASP A 35 7.22 3.64 -2.08
CA ASP A 35 7.17 2.51 -1.16
C ASP A 35 6.31 2.81 0.07
N VAL A 36 5.55 1.82 0.52
CA VAL A 36 4.77 1.86 1.75
C VAL A 36 5.51 1.06 2.81
N ASN A 37 5.95 1.76 3.85
CA ASN A 37 6.65 1.14 4.98
C ASN A 37 5.67 0.74 6.07
N SER A 38 5.87 -0.43 6.67
CA SER A 38 4.97 -0.93 7.70
C SER A 38 5.17 -0.14 8.99
N PRO A 39 4.10 0.35 9.64
CA PRO A 39 4.23 1.04 10.91
C PRO A 39 4.58 0.08 12.06
N VAL A 40 4.37 -1.23 11.87
CA VAL A 40 4.56 -2.27 12.90
C VAL A 40 5.15 -3.55 12.30
N SER A 41 5.77 -4.37 13.14
CA SER A 41 6.14 -5.74 12.76
C SER A 41 4.98 -6.69 13.07
N GLY A 42 4.68 -7.62 12.16
CA GLY A 42 3.57 -8.54 12.32
C GLY A 42 3.35 -9.38 11.08
N GLU A 43 2.14 -9.92 10.97
CA GLU A 43 1.69 -10.70 9.83
C GLU A 43 0.50 -10.00 9.19
N VAL A 44 0.47 -9.97 7.86
CA VAL A 44 -0.66 -9.41 7.10
C VAL A 44 -1.85 -10.36 7.26
N VAL A 45 -2.88 -9.94 7.98
CA VAL A 45 -4.08 -10.77 8.23
C VAL A 45 -5.17 -10.57 7.18
N GLU A 46 -5.18 -9.41 6.53
CA GLU A 46 -6.14 -9.03 5.51
C GLU A 46 -5.50 -7.95 4.63
N VAL A 47 -5.87 -7.92 3.35
CA VAL A 47 -5.50 -6.83 2.44
C VAL A 47 -6.75 -6.30 1.76
N ASN A 48 -6.72 -5.01 1.45
CA ASN A 48 -7.82 -4.37 0.74
C ASN A 48 -7.70 -4.62 -0.77
N ASP A 49 -8.17 -5.78 -1.23
CA ASP A 49 -8.13 -6.22 -2.64
C ASP A 49 -8.72 -5.18 -3.62
N LYS A 50 -9.64 -4.34 -3.15
CA LYS A 50 -10.24 -3.26 -3.94
C LYS A 50 -9.23 -2.22 -4.41
N LEU A 51 -8.07 -2.10 -3.75
CA LEU A 51 -6.99 -1.21 -4.17
C LEU A 51 -6.26 -1.74 -5.41
N GLY A 52 -6.22 -3.07 -5.60
CA GLY A 52 -5.69 -3.67 -6.84
C GLY A 52 -6.62 -3.45 -8.03
N GLU A 53 -7.93 -3.49 -7.81
CA GLU A 53 -8.94 -3.27 -8.87
C GLU A 53 -9.20 -1.79 -9.16
N ALA A 54 -9.11 -0.93 -8.14
CA ALA A 54 -9.37 0.49 -8.24
C ALA A 54 -8.25 1.29 -7.53
N PRO A 55 -7.07 1.42 -8.16
CA PRO A 55 -5.92 2.14 -7.58
C PRO A 55 -6.24 3.60 -7.24
N GLY A 56 -7.23 4.21 -7.91
CA GLY A 56 -7.73 5.55 -7.61
C GLY A 56 -8.40 5.72 -6.23
N LEU A 57 -8.67 4.62 -5.49
CA LEU A 57 -9.16 4.67 -4.11
C LEU A 57 -8.06 5.00 -3.10
N VAL A 58 -6.78 4.92 -3.49
CA VAL A 58 -5.65 5.34 -2.64
C VAL A 58 -5.71 6.85 -2.42
N CYS A 59 -6.40 7.27 -1.36
CA CYS A 59 -6.36 8.63 -0.86
C CYS A 59 -5.29 8.75 0.22
N LYS A 60 -4.48 9.81 0.15
CA LYS A 60 -3.30 10.10 1.00
C LYS A 60 -3.55 10.08 2.53
N GLN A 61 -4.81 10.09 2.95
CA GLN A 61 -5.25 10.03 4.35
C GLN A 61 -5.46 8.58 4.86
N CYS A 62 -5.52 7.60 3.96
CA CYS A 62 -5.92 6.22 4.25
C CYS A 62 -4.73 5.28 4.57
N ILE A 63 -3.51 5.81 4.77
CA ILE A 63 -2.38 4.97 5.22
C ILE A 63 -2.67 4.29 6.57
N ASN A 64 -3.60 4.83 7.36
CA ASN A 64 -4.08 4.19 8.59
C ASN A 64 -5.16 3.11 8.38
N ASN A 65 -5.56 2.82 7.13
CA ASN A 65 -6.69 1.94 6.78
C ASN A 65 -6.31 0.88 5.72
N LEU A 66 -5.01 0.60 5.58
CA LEU A 66 -4.46 -0.40 4.66
C LEU A 66 -4.42 -1.82 5.26
N ILE A 67 -4.73 -1.96 6.55
CA ILE A 67 -4.75 -3.19 7.35
C ILE A 67 -5.86 -3.13 8.39
#